data_AF-A0A9E2CJS8-F1
#
_entry.id   AF-A0A9E2CJS8-F1
#
_cell.length_a   1.000
_cell.length_b   1.000
_cell.length_c   1.000
_cell.angle_alpha   90.00
_cell.angle_beta   90.00
_cell.angle_gamma   90.00
#
_symmetry.space_group_name_H-M   'P 1'
#
loop_
_entity.id
_entity.type
_entity.pdbx_description
1 polymer ?
#
loop_
_entity_poly.entity_id
_entity_poly.type
_entity_poly.pdbx_seq_one_letter_code
_entity_poly.pdbx_strand_id
1 'polypeptide(L)'
;VWYMGEDSKEYENGVVVGTAGSWEAGKDVAGLGVVARPGYQMKASPTPGDKYHQEYYKGEAEDMGEVVAVDVAVALGDGTSYTCLQTRDFTSLDPDVSEYKYYATGIGVVLEEVVDGDERVELISVSAQ
;
A
#
# COMPACT_ATOMS: atom_id res chain seq x y z
N VAL A 1 -7.40 10.01 -2.01
CA VAL A 1 -6.18 10.34 -1.24
C VAL A 1 -5.01 10.30 -2.19
N TRP A 2 -4.31 11.42 -2.34
CA TRP A 2 -3.08 11.48 -3.12
C TRP A 2 -1.93 10.94 -2.29
N TYR A 3 -1.06 10.14 -2.93
CA TYR A 3 0.19 9.71 -2.34
C TYR A 3 1.32 10.50 -3.00
N MET A 4 2.11 11.21 -2.18
CA MET A 4 3.02 12.26 -2.64
C MET A 4 4.50 11.93 -2.42
N GLY A 5 4.81 10.84 -1.74
CA GLY A 5 6.17 10.44 -1.42
C GLY A 5 6.27 9.63 -0.14
N GLU A 6 7.42 8.99 0.01
CA GLU A 6 7.84 8.23 1.18
C GLU A 6 9.31 8.55 1.51
N ASP A 7 9.63 8.68 2.80
CA ASP A 7 11.01 8.75 3.32
C ASP A 7 11.30 7.45 4.07
N SER A 8 11.65 6.42 3.31
CA SER A 8 11.85 5.06 3.77
C SER A 8 13.26 4.84 4.32
N LYS A 9 13.36 4.05 5.38
CA LYS A 9 14.64 3.66 5.99
C LYS A 9 14.62 2.18 6.33
N GLU A 10 15.54 1.43 5.75
CA GLU A 10 15.77 0.03 6.07
C GLU A 10 16.74 -0.08 7.25
N TYR A 11 16.44 -0.93 8.21
CA TYR A 11 17.24 -1.12 9.42
C TYR A 11 17.73 -2.56 9.55
N GLU A 12 19.02 -2.72 9.82
CA GLU A 12 19.60 -3.97 10.33
C GLU A 12 20.21 -3.73 11.70
N ASN A 13 19.84 -4.54 12.70
CA ASN A 13 20.34 -4.44 14.07
C ASN A 13 20.21 -3.02 14.67
N GLY A 14 19.16 -2.30 14.31
CA GLY A 14 18.88 -0.94 14.78
C GLY A 14 19.69 0.17 14.07
N VAL A 15 20.44 -0.16 13.02
CA VAL A 15 21.20 0.81 12.21
C VAL A 15 20.57 0.92 10.84
N VAL A 16 20.45 2.15 10.32
CA VAL A 16 19.97 2.39 8.96
C VAL A 16 21.00 1.86 7.97
N VAL A 17 20.59 0.93 7.11
CA VAL A 17 21.45 0.33 6.06
C VAL A 17 21.07 0.79 4.65
N GLY A 18 19.87 1.34 4.47
CA GLY A 18 19.39 1.78 3.17
C GLY A 18 18.23 2.76 3.27
N THR A 19 18.00 3.48 2.17
CA THR A 19 16.83 4.35 1.97
C THR A 19 16.14 4.02 0.64
N ALA A 20 16.39 2.82 0.10
CA ALA A 20 15.72 2.34 -1.10
C ALA A 20 14.21 2.35 -0.87
N GLY A 21 13.45 2.70 -1.92
CA GLY A 21 12.02 2.94 -1.83
C GLY A 21 11.65 4.37 -1.42
N SER A 22 12.59 5.22 -1.02
CA SER A 22 12.30 6.65 -0.83
C SER A 22 12.01 7.33 -2.17
N TRP A 23 10.92 8.10 -2.22
CA TRP A 23 10.55 8.89 -3.40
C TRP A 23 9.77 10.14 -3.00
N GLU A 24 9.78 11.17 -3.83
CA GLU A 24 8.95 12.35 -3.60
C GLU A 24 8.48 12.94 -4.93
N ALA A 25 7.17 13.14 -5.04
CA ALA A 25 6.54 13.68 -6.24
C ALA A 25 7.21 15.00 -6.68
N GLY A 26 7.64 15.06 -7.94
CA GLY A 26 8.32 16.21 -8.53
C GLY A 26 9.83 16.28 -8.25
N LYS A 27 10.42 15.30 -7.54
CA LYS A 27 11.86 15.24 -7.28
C LYS A 27 12.50 13.99 -7.89
N ASP A 28 13.81 14.08 -8.12
CA ASP A 28 14.69 12.98 -8.51
C ASP A 28 15.59 12.64 -7.31
N VAL A 29 15.02 11.99 -6.30
CA VAL A 29 15.70 11.78 -5.01
C VAL A 29 16.82 10.73 -5.08
N ALA A 30 16.73 9.77 -6.03
CA ALA A 30 17.74 8.76 -6.30
C ALA A 30 18.73 9.14 -7.41
N GLY A 31 18.58 10.31 -8.05
CA GLY A 31 19.51 10.81 -9.07
C GLY A 31 19.50 10.01 -10.38
N LEU A 32 18.33 9.49 -10.78
CA LEU A 32 18.11 8.66 -11.96
C LEU A 32 17.91 9.46 -13.25
N GLY A 33 17.84 10.80 -13.16
CA GLY A 33 17.57 11.68 -14.30
C GLY A 33 16.10 11.75 -14.70
N VAL A 34 15.20 11.24 -13.85
CA VAL A 34 13.74 11.30 -14.00
C VAL A 34 13.13 11.76 -12.69
N VAL A 35 12.01 12.49 -12.74
CA VAL A 35 11.30 12.91 -11.51
C VAL A 35 10.14 11.97 -11.21
N ALA A 36 9.92 11.68 -9.92
CA ALA A 36 8.77 10.91 -9.49
C ALA A 36 7.46 11.67 -9.74
N ARG A 37 6.35 10.96 -9.91
CA ARG A 37 5.01 11.54 -10.06
C ARG A 37 4.12 11.12 -8.89
N PRO A 38 3.17 11.97 -8.48
CA PRO A 38 2.22 11.59 -7.44
C PRO A 38 1.28 10.49 -7.94
N GLY A 39 0.91 9.59 -7.04
CA GLY A 39 -0.07 8.54 -7.26
C GLY A 39 -1.30 8.69 -6.38
N TYR A 40 -2.14 7.66 -6.37
CA TYR A 40 -3.31 7.58 -5.52
C TYR A 40 -3.09 6.48 -4.49
N GLN A 41 -3.22 6.81 -3.19
CA GLN A 41 -3.36 5.76 -2.18
C GLN A 41 -4.75 5.14 -2.24
N MET A 42 -5.77 5.97 -2.51
CA MET A 42 -7.17 5.54 -2.58
C MET A 42 -7.96 6.48 -3.47
N LYS A 43 -8.76 5.95 -4.39
CA LYS A 43 -9.64 6.75 -5.26
C LYS A 43 -10.81 7.34 -4.45
N ALA A 44 -11.35 8.48 -4.90
CA ALA A 44 -12.53 9.08 -4.29
C ALA A 44 -13.81 8.23 -4.48
N SER A 45 -13.84 7.42 -5.54
CA SER A 45 -14.92 6.48 -5.86
C SER A 45 -14.30 5.20 -6.41
N PRO A 46 -13.78 4.32 -5.54
CA PRO A 46 -13.14 3.07 -5.96
C PRO A 46 -14.17 2.15 -6.59
N THR A 47 -13.88 1.67 -7.80
CA THR A 47 -14.73 0.73 -8.55
C THR A 47 -13.93 -0.53 -8.84
N PRO A 48 -14.48 -1.75 -8.64
CA PRO A 48 -13.80 -2.99 -8.99
C PRO A 48 -13.20 -2.96 -10.41
N GLY A 49 -11.94 -3.37 -10.53
CA GLY A 49 -11.13 -3.32 -11.75
C GLY A 49 -10.36 -2.01 -11.97
N ASP A 50 -10.56 -0.99 -11.14
CA ASP A 50 -9.75 0.23 -11.18
C ASP A 50 -8.29 -0.10 -10.85
N LYS A 51 -7.36 0.16 -11.78
CA LYS A 51 -5.91 0.11 -11.54
C LYS A 51 -5.34 1.52 -11.50
N TYR A 52 -4.41 1.77 -10.60
CA TYR A 52 -3.76 3.07 -10.43
C TYR A 52 -2.35 2.93 -9.85
N HIS A 53 -1.47 3.87 -10.20
CA HIS A 53 -0.19 4.02 -9.50
C HIS A 53 -0.45 4.55 -8.08
N GLN A 54 0.08 3.85 -7.09
CA GLN A 54 0.32 4.40 -5.75
C GLN A 54 1.61 5.21 -5.78
N GLU A 55 2.64 4.67 -6.43
CA GLU A 55 3.96 5.28 -6.58
C GLU A 55 4.39 5.25 -8.05
N TYR A 56 5.12 6.28 -8.49
CA TYR A 56 5.66 6.30 -9.84
C TYR A 56 6.98 7.06 -9.95
N TYR A 57 8.06 6.33 -9.72
CA TYR A 57 9.44 6.71 -9.89
C TYR A 57 10.20 5.57 -10.57
N LYS A 58 10.35 5.68 -11.89
CA LYS A 58 10.78 4.57 -12.75
C LYS A 58 12.09 3.93 -12.28
N GLY A 59 12.04 2.62 -12.02
CA GLY A 59 13.15 1.79 -11.59
C GLY A 59 13.46 1.85 -10.09
N GLU A 60 12.74 2.67 -9.32
CA GLU A 60 12.96 2.87 -7.88
C GLU A 60 11.71 2.56 -7.06
N ALA A 61 10.54 3.07 -7.47
CA ALA A 61 9.26 2.94 -6.76
C ALA A 61 8.12 2.94 -7.78
N GLU A 62 7.46 1.81 -7.99
CA GLU A 62 6.44 1.64 -9.05
C GLU A 62 5.19 0.90 -8.56
N ASP A 63 4.82 1.11 -7.29
CA ASP A 63 3.71 0.41 -6.67
C ASP A 63 2.36 0.80 -7.28
N MET A 64 1.51 -0.20 -7.41
CA MET A 64 0.21 -0.16 -8.06
C MET A 64 -0.85 -0.71 -7.13
N GLY A 65 -1.99 -0.04 -7.11
CA GLY A 65 -3.22 -0.54 -6.50
C GLY A 65 -4.22 -0.99 -7.57
N GLU A 66 -4.90 -2.10 -7.32
CA GLU A 66 -6.09 -2.54 -8.04
C GLU A 66 -7.26 -2.67 -7.07
N VAL A 67 -8.39 -2.03 -7.36
CA VAL A 67 -9.62 -2.29 -6.59
C VAL A 67 -10.15 -3.67 -6.98
N VAL A 68 -10.17 -4.59 -6.02
CA VAL A 68 -10.66 -5.96 -6.23
C VAL A 68 -12.16 -6.01 -6.01
N ALA A 69 -12.62 -5.47 -4.88
CA ALA A 69 -14.01 -5.51 -4.48
C ALA A 69 -14.34 -4.35 -3.53
N VAL A 70 -15.62 -4.01 -3.49
CA VAL A 70 -16.20 -3.08 -2.52
C VAL A 70 -17.20 -3.83 -1.65
N ASP A 71 -17.47 -3.31 -0.45
CA ASP A 71 -18.42 -3.87 0.51
C ASP A 71 -18.10 -5.30 0.95
N VAL A 72 -16.82 -5.65 1.07
CA VAL A 72 -16.34 -6.97 1.50
C VAL A 72 -16.51 -7.12 3.01
N ALA A 73 -17.23 -8.15 3.45
CA ALA A 73 -17.32 -8.49 4.87
C ALA A 73 -16.02 -9.20 5.32
N VAL A 74 -15.32 -8.60 6.28
CA VAL A 74 -14.07 -9.13 6.85
C VAL A 74 -14.27 -9.36 8.35
N ALA A 75 -13.94 -10.55 8.82
CA ALA A 75 -13.86 -10.86 10.24
C ALA A 75 -12.40 -11.07 10.64
N LEU A 76 -11.99 -10.45 11.74
CA LEU A 76 -10.67 -10.62 12.35
C LEU A 76 -10.67 -11.79 13.34
N GLY A 77 -9.49 -12.23 13.75
CA GLY A 77 -9.32 -13.33 14.70
C GLY A 77 -9.91 -13.06 16.10
N ASP A 78 -10.07 -11.79 16.48
CA ASP A 78 -10.72 -11.38 17.72
C ASP A 78 -12.26 -11.40 17.66
N GLY A 79 -12.83 -11.69 16.48
CA GLY A 79 -14.27 -11.69 16.22
C GLY A 79 -14.84 -10.35 15.78
N THR A 80 -14.04 -9.28 15.75
CA THR A 80 -14.45 -7.99 15.21
C THR A 80 -14.71 -8.11 13.71
N SER A 81 -15.73 -7.42 13.20
CA SER A 81 -16.12 -7.46 11.79
C SER A 81 -16.23 -6.08 11.17
N TYR A 82 -15.80 -5.98 9.91
CA TYR A 82 -15.81 -4.75 9.12
C TYR A 82 -16.43 -4.99 7.73
N THR A 83 -16.97 -3.93 7.15
CA THR A 83 -17.25 -3.84 5.72
C THR A 83 -16.13 -3.02 5.08
N CYS A 84 -15.41 -3.64 4.15
CA CYS A 84 -14.14 -3.14 3.65
C CYS A 84 -14.15 -2.91 2.13
N LEU A 85 -13.34 -1.96 1.71
CA LEU A 85 -12.75 -1.93 0.37
C LEU A 85 -11.59 -2.92 0.34
N GLN A 86 -11.55 -3.80 -0.66
CA GLN A 86 -10.41 -4.68 -0.91
C GLN A 86 -9.60 -4.14 -2.09
N THR A 87 -8.31 -3.90 -1.89
CA THR A 87 -7.35 -3.65 -2.97
C THR A 87 -6.36 -4.79 -3.07
N ARG A 88 -5.76 -4.93 -4.25
CA ARG A 88 -4.54 -5.69 -4.47
C ARG A 88 -3.43 -4.68 -4.69
N ASP A 89 -2.39 -4.75 -3.87
CA ASP A 89 -1.18 -3.96 -4.03
C ASP A 89 -0.10 -4.87 -4.66
N PHE A 90 0.63 -4.33 -5.63
CA PHE A 90 1.66 -5.05 -6.40
C PHE A 90 2.62 -4.07 -7.09
N THR A 91 3.75 -4.56 -7.55
CA THR A 91 4.74 -3.74 -8.26
C THR A 91 5.31 -4.50 -9.46
N SER A 92 5.72 -3.77 -10.50
CA SER A 92 6.45 -4.38 -11.62
C SER A 92 7.92 -4.62 -11.32
N LEU A 93 8.45 -4.06 -10.22
CA LEU A 93 9.85 -4.22 -9.81
C LEU A 93 10.10 -5.58 -9.14
N ASP A 94 9.07 -6.12 -8.47
CA ASP A 94 9.06 -7.46 -7.88
C ASP A 94 7.74 -8.18 -8.20
N PRO A 95 7.66 -8.89 -9.34
CA PRO A 95 6.43 -9.51 -9.80
C PRO A 95 5.91 -10.66 -8.92
N ASP A 96 6.76 -11.22 -8.07
CA ASP A 96 6.42 -12.34 -7.20
C ASP A 96 5.77 -11.85 -5.89
N VAL A 97 5.81 -10.54 -5.62
CA VAL A 97 5.22 -9.92 -4.43
C VAL A 97 3.91 -9.24 -4.78
N SER A 98 2.85 -9.66 -4.07
CA SER A 98 1.56 -9.02 -4.11
C SER A 98 0.76 -9.32 -2.85
N GLU A 99 -0.06 -8.38 -2.42
CA GLU A 99 -0.88 -8.51 -1.23
C GLU A 99 -2.29 -7.96 -1.46
N TYR A 100 -3.25 -8.49 -0.71
CA TYR A 100 -4.56 -7.87 -0.53
C TYR A 100 -4.55 -6.99 0.70
N LYS A 101 -5.06 -5.77 0.57
CA LYS A 101 -5.34 -4.86 1.69
C LYS A 101 -6.83 -4.62 1.82
N TYR A 102 -7.31 -4.62 3.07
CA TYR A 102 -8.72 -4.40 3.38
C TYR A 102 -8.88 -3.13 4.21
N TYR A 103 -9.56 -2.14 3.66
CA TYR A 103 -9.75 -0.83 4.28
C TYR A 103 -11.17 -0.68 4.83
N ALA A 104 -11.28 -0.49 6.15
CA ALA A 104 -12.54 -0.16 6.81
C ALA A 104 -12.73 1.37 6.90
N THR A 105 -13.98 1.81 6.69
CA THR A 105 -14.33 3.24 6.74
C THR A 105 -14.02 3.83 8.11
N GLY A 106 -13.29 4.96 8.14
CA GLY A 106 -12.92 5.67 9.37
C GLY A 106 -11.77 5.05 10.17
N ILE A 107 -11.20 3.93 9.70
CA ILE A 107 -10.10 3.23 10.37
C ILE A 107 -8.86 3.16 9.47
N GLY A 108 -9.04 2.80 8.19
CA GLY A 108 -7.93 2.48 7.30
C GLY A 108 -7.77 0.97 7.17
N VAL A 109 -6.53 0.50 6.98
CA VAL A 109 -6.23 -0.93 6.81
C VAL A 109 -6.58 -1.69 8.11
N VAL A 110 -7.35 -2.77 7.97
CA VAL A 110 -7.70 -3.67 9.09
C VAL A 110 -7.18 -5.09 8.91
N LEU A 111 -6.86 -5.47 7.68
CA LEU A 111 -6.34 -6.78 7.31
C LEU A 111 -5.42 -6.61 6.09
N GLU A 112 -4.33 -7.37 6.08
CA GLU A 112 -3.41 -7.54 4.95
C GLU A 112 -3.13 -9.05 4.79
N GLU A 113 -3.10 -9.53 3.55
CA GLU A 113 -2.87 -10.94 3.21
C GLU A 113 -1.97 -11.04 1.98
N VAL A 114 -0.90 -11.83 2.04
CA VAL A 114 -0.08 -12.10 0.85
C VAL A 114 -0.88 -12.92 -0.15
N VAL A 115 -0.89 -12.53 -1.42
CA VAL A 115 -1.53 -13.28 -2.50
C VAL A 115 -0.81 -14.62 -2.66
N ASP A 116 -1.57 -15.72 -2.63
CA ASP A 116 -1.04 -17.10 -2.71
C ASP A 116 -0.04 -17.46 -1.59
N GLY A 117 -0.06 -16.73 -0.46
CA GLY A 117 0.75 -16.98 0.72
C GLY A 117 -0.08 -17.21 1.99
N ASP A 118 0.60 -17.51 3.09
CA ASP A 118 -0.03 -17.75 4.41
C ASP A 118 0.16 -16.57 5.38
N GLU A 119 0.86 -15.51 4.96
CA GLU A 119 1.10 -14.34 5.80
C GLU A 119 -0.16 -13.46 5.87
N ARG A 120 -0.50 -13.09 7.10
CA ARG A 120 -1.70 -12.34 7.46
C ARG A 120 -1.40 -11.38 8.59
N VAL A 121 -1.73 -10.11 8.40
CA VAL A 121 -1.57 -9.04 9.39
C VAL A 121 -2.94 -8.46 9.71
N GLU A 122 -3.30 -8.40 10.99
CA GLU A 122 -4.61 -7.91 11.45
C GLU A 122 -4.47 -6.70 12.37
N LEU A 123 -5.44 -5.79 12.30
CA LEU A 123 -5.60 -4.74 13.28
C LEU A 123 -5.89 -5.36 14.66
N ILE A 124 -5.03 -5.08 15.64
CA ILE A 124 -5.18 -5.58 17.00
C ILE A 124 -6.09 -4.67 17.85
N SER A 125 -5.95 -3.36 17.71
CA SER A 125 -6.78 -2.40 18.44
C SER A 125 -6.69 -1.01 17.83
N VAL A 126 -7.77 -0.24 17.93
CA VAL A 126 -7.77 1.21 17.68
C VAL A 126 -8.20 1.93 18.97
N SER A 127 -7.54 3.03 19.29
CA SER A 127 -7.92 3.92 20.38
C SER A 127 -8.18 5.30 19.81
N ALA A 128 -9.21 5.99 20.31
CA ALA A 128 -9.42 7.40 19.97
C ALA A 128 -8.19 8.22 20.38
N GLN A 129 -7.76 9.13 19.50
CA GLN A 129 -6.80 10.17 19.84
C GLN A 129 -7.42 11.23 20.75
#